data_AF-A0A7C6C8I3-F1
#
_entry.id   AF-A0A7C6C8I3-F1
#
_cell.length_a   1.000
_cell.length_b   1.000
_cell.length_c   1.000
_cell.angle_alpha   90.00
_cell.angle_beta   90.00
_cell.angle_gamma   90.00
#
_symmetry.space_group_name_H-M   'P 1'
#
loop_
_entity.id
_entity.type
_entity.pdbx_description
1 polymer ?
#
loop_
_entity_poly.entity_id
_entity_poly.type
_entity_poly.pdbx_seq_one_letter_code
_entity_poly.pdbx_strand_id
1 'polypeptide(L)'
;MALLGLFLCCLLLAGCMPGDSKYTEEQPAGFLSGIWHGWIAPISLIVGLFRDGVRVYEVVNTGWWYDFGFYIAIISGFGGISLFRK
;
A
#
# COMPACT_ATOMS: atom_id res chain seq x y z
N MET A 1 4.00 -24.00 -11.56
CA MET A 1 4.27 -22.71 -12.25
C MET A 1 2.97 -21.98 -12.57
N ALA A 2 2.06 -22.51 -13.38
CA ALA A 2 0.78 -21.86 -13.70
C ALA A 2 -0.11 -21.55 -12.48
N LEU A 3 -0.23 -22.48 -11.51
CA LEU A 3 -1.02 -22.28 -10.29
C LEU A 3 -0.46 -21.17 -9.37
N LEU A 4 0.87 -21.08 -9.27
CA LEU A 4 1.56 -20.06 -8.48
C LEU A 4 1.37 -18.68 -9.11
N GLY A 5 1.46 -18.59 -10.45
CA GLY A 5 1.19 -17.36 -11.19
C GLY A 5 -0.27 -16.90 -11.05
N LEU A 6 -1.23 -17.83 -11.08
CA LEU A 6 -2.65 -17.50 -10.88
C LEU A 6 -2.93 -16.98 -9.47
N PHE A 7 -2.33 -17.60 -8.45
CA PHE A 7 -2.47 -17.18 -7.06
C PHE A 7 -1.87 -15.77 -6.82
N LEU A 8 -0.69 -15.48 -7.37
CA LEU A 8 -0.11 -14.14 -7.33
C LEU A 8 -0.97 -13.11 -8.06
N CYS A 9 -1.56 -13.47 -9.21
CA CYS A 9 -2.45 -12.59 -9.95
C CYS A 9 -3.71 -12.25 -9.14
N CYS A 10 -4.33 -13.24 -8.49
CA CYS A 10 -5.47 -13.03 -7.60
C CYS A 10 -5.11 -12.14 -6.39
N LEU A 11 -3.91 -12.29 -5.82
CA LEU A 11 -3.44 -11.42 -4.74
C LEU A 11 -3.25 -9.96 -5.18
N LEU A 12 -2.73 -9.74 -6.39
CA LEU A 12 -2.60 -8.40 -6.97
C LEU A 12 -3.96 -7.74 -7.24
N LEU A 13 -4.97 -8.54 -7.60
CA LEU A 13 -6.34 -8.07 -7.86
C LEU A 13 -7.17 -7.86 -6.59
N ALA A 14 -6.73 -8.37 -5.44
CA ALA A 14 -7.42 -8.25 -4.15
C ALA A 14 -6.96 -7.05 -3.30
N GLY A 15 -5.99 -6.27 -3.77
CA GLY A 15 -5.46 -5.11 -3.07
C GLY A 15 -6.45 -3.94 -3.05
N CYS A 16 -6.74 -3.40 -1.87
CA CYS A 16 -7.53 -2.18 -1.72
C CYS A 16 -6.64 -0.95 -1.93
N MET A 17 -7.19 0.10 -2.54
CA MET A 17 -6.47 1.35 -2.80
C MET A 17 -6.74 2.34 -1.66
N PRO A 18 -5.77 3.22 -1.29
CA PRO A 18 -6.03 4.27 -0.33
C PRO A 18 -7.08 5.25 -0.85
N GLY A 19 -7.99 5.64 0.05
CA GLY A 19 -9.13 6.52 -0.27
C GLY A 19 -10.38 5.77 -0.78
N ASP A 20 -10.34 4.44 -0.89
CA ASP A 20 -11.57 3.66 -0.96
C ASP A 20 -12.24 3.67 0.43
N SER A 21 -13.58 3.75 0.48
CA SER A 21 -14.39 3.86 1.70
C SER A 21 -14.39 2.61 2.60
N LYS A 22 -13.31 1.82 2.56
CA LYS A 22 -13.10 0.59 3.33
C LYS A 22 -12.57 0.86 4.72
N TYR A 23 -11.74 1.89 4.89
CA TYR A 23 -11.19 2.27 6.19
C TYR A 23 -12.13 3.27 6.87
N THR A 24 -12.50 2.97 8.11
CA THR A 24 -13.34 3.84 8.96
C THR A 24 -12.59 4.22 10.22
N GLU A 25 -13.07 5.22 10.94
CA GLU A 25 -12.44 5.66 12.20
C GLU A 25 -12.39 4.53 13.24
N GLU A 26 -13.35 3.59 13.20
CA GLU A 26 -13.31 2.38 14.06
C GLU A 26 -12.34 1.31 13.56
N GLN A 27 -12.01 1.31 12.27
CA GLN A 27 -11.11 0.35 11.63
C GLN A 27 -10.11 1.05 10.69
N PRO A 28 -9.19 1.86 11.24
CA PRO A 28 -8.26 2.66 10.45
C PRO A 28 -7.17 1.79 9.80
N ALA A 29 -6.56 2.31 8.74
CA ALA A 29 -5.40 1.69 8.12
C ALA A 29 -4.20 1.68 9.09
N GLY A 30 -3.70 0.49 9.40
CA GLY A 30 -2.53 0.25 10.26
C GLY A 30 -1.20 0.06 9.51
N PHE A 31 -0.20 -0.48 10.20
CA PHE A 31 1.15 -0.68 9.68
C PHE A 31 1.23 -1.48 8.36
N LEU A 32 0.56 -2.64 8.29
CA LEU A 32 0.62 -3.50 7.09
C LEU A 32 -0.06 -2.87 5.88
N SER A 33 -1.15 -2.12 6.10
CA SER A 33 -1.76 -1.32 5.04
C SER A 33 -0.87 -0.16 4.62
N GLY A 34 -0.11 0.44 5.54
CA GLY A 34 0.92 1.43 5.21
C GLY A 34 1.93 0.86 4.22
N ILE A 35 2.49 -0.32 4.49
CA ILE A 35 3.42 -1.00 3.57
C ILE A 35 2.77 -1.23 2.20
N TRP A 36 1.56 -1.80 2.19
CA TRP A 36 0.84 -2.07 0.94
C TRP A 36 0.62 -0.78 0.13
N HIS A 37 0.07 0.25 0.76
CA HIS A 37 -0.19 1.56 0.15
C HIS A 37 1.08 2.24 -0.35
N GLY A 38 2.21 2.10 0.36
CA GLY A 38 3.50 2.61 -0.08
C GLY A 38 4.01 1.93 -1.35
N TRP A 39 3.88 0.60 -1.47
CA TRP A 39 4.26 -0.12 -2.68
C TRP A 39 3.42 0.27 -3.91
N ILE A 40 2.12 0.47 -3.71
CA ILE A 40 1.22 0.86 -4.81
C ILE A 40 1.14 2.38 -5.00
N ALA A 41 1.87 3.19 -4.23
CA ALA A 41 1.81 4.65 -4.28
C ALA A 41 1.93 5.26 -5.70
N PRO A 42 2.84 4.79 -6.59
CA PRO A 42 2.90 5.28 -7.96
C PRO A 42 1.62 4.98 -8.77
N ILE A 43 1.00 3.82 -8.52
CA ILE A 43 -0.26 3.41 -9.15
C ILE A 43 -1.40 4.28 -8.62
N SER A 44 -1.47 4.50 -7.30
CA SER A 44 -2.44 5.40 -6.66
C SER A 44 -2.35 6.82 -7.19
N LEU A 45 -1.14 7.31 -7.45
CA LEU A 45 -0.93 8.63 -8.05
C LEU A 45 -1.52 8.72 -9.46
N ILE A 46 -1.29 7.70 -10.30
CA ILE A 46 -1.83 7.66 -11.67
C ILE A 46 -3.36 7.54 -11.65
N VAL A 47 -3.91 6.64 -10.83
CA VAL A 47 -5.37 6.44 -10.73
C VAL A 47 -6.07 7.67 -10.16
N GLY A 48 -5.45 8.37 -9.20
CA GLY A 48 -5.97 9.62 -8.65
C GLY A 48 -6.13 10.76 -9.66
N LEU A 49 -5.51 10.67 -10.85
CA LEU A 49 -5.76 11.62 -11.94
C LEU A 49 -7.10 11.40 -12.64
N PHE A 50 -7.68 10.20 -12.53
CA PHE A 50 -8.89 9.80 -13.23
C PHE A 50 -10.07 9.54 -12.30
N ARG A 51 -9.82 9.26 -11.01
CA ARG A 51 -10.85 8.92 -10.02
C ARG A 51 -10.71 9.80 -8.78
N ASP A 52 -11.69 10.67 -8.60
CA ASP A 52 -11.81 11.46 -7.38
C ASP A 52 -11.95 10.56 -6.15
N GLY A 53 -11.30 10.94 -5.06
CA GLY A 53 -11.31 10.21 -3.78
C GLY A 53 -10.13 9.25 -3.59
N VAL A 54 -9.50 8.76 -4.66
CA VAL A 54 -8.28 7.96 -4.55
C VAL A 54 -7.12 8.87 -4.15
N ARG A 55 -6.41 8.50 -3.09
CA ARG A 55 -5.24 9.23 -2.61
C ARG A 55 -4.04 8.31 -2.58
N VAL A 56 -2.84 8.89 -2.62
CA VAL A 56 -1.61 8.13 -2.40
C VAL A 56 -1.52 7.65 -0.94
N TYR A 57 -2.11 8.42 -0.02
CA TYR A 57 -2.06 8.20 1.41
C TYR A 57 -3.48 8.03 1.96
N GLU A 58 -3.70 6.98 2.75
CA GLU A 58 -4.98 6.79 3.43
C GLU A 58 -5.19 7.90 4.46
N VAL A 59 -6.37 8.52 4.44
CA VAL A 59 -6.73 9.61 5.33
C VAL A 59 -7.06 9.06 6.71
N VAL A 60 -7.77 7.92 6.74
CA VAL A 60 -8.21 7.26 7.96
C VAL A 60 -7.21 6.19 8.35
N ASN A 61 -6.16 6.60 9.08
CA ASN A 61 -5.02 5.76 9.43
C ASN A 61 -4.68 5.83 10.93
N THR A 62 -3.87 4.88 11.41
CA THR A 62 -3.44 4.81 12.82
C THR A 62 -2.33 5.79 13.20
N GLY A 63 -1.95 6.73 12.32
CA GLY A 63 -0.81 7.64 12.48
C GLY A 63 0.53 6.92 12.36
N TRP A 64 1.40 7.10 13.36
CA TRP A 64 2.83 6.73 13.30
C TRP A 64 3.13 5.34 12.72
N TRP A 65 2.38 4.31 13.11
CA TRP A 65 2.59 2.96 12.60
C TRP A 65 2.25 2.81 11.12
N TYR A 66 1.20 3.49 10.65
CA TYR A 66 0.88 3.51 9.23
C TYR A 66 1.97 4.26 8.45
N ASP A 67 2.38 5.45 8.94
CA ASP A 67 3.41 6.29 8.33
C ASP A 67 4.74 5.55 8.21
N PHE A 68 5.14 4.83 9.27
CA PHE A 68 6.37 4.05 9.29
C PHE A 68 6.35 2.91 8.26
N GLY A 69 5.23 2.18 8.17
CA GLY A 69 5.05 1.13 7.17
C GLY A 69 5.08 1.68 5.74
N PHE A 70 4.38 2.79 5.50
CA PHE A 70 4.37 3.47 4.21
C PHE A 70 5.77 3.91 3.80
N TYR A 71 6.50 4.56 4.70
CA TYR A 71 7.85 5.03 4.40
C TYR A 71 8.83 3.89 4.14
N ILE A 72 8.76 2.80 4.91
CA ILE A 72 9.55 1.58 4.66
C ILE A 72 9.31 1.06 3.24
N ALA A 73 8.06 0.96 2.81
CA ALA A 73 7.73 0.46 1.48
C ALA A 73 8.30 1.34 0.37
N ILE A 74 8.33 2.66 0.56
CA ILE A 74 8.94 3.59 -0.40
C ILE A 74 10.47 3.38 -0.49
N ILE A 75 11.16 3.29 0.65
CA ILE A 75 12.63 3.16 0.65
C ILE A 75 13.12 1.75 0.26
N SER A 76 12.31 0.72 0.52
CA SER A 76 12.65 -0.65 0.13
C SER A 76 12.21 -0.98 -1.30
N GLY A 77 11.22 -0.27 -1.83
CA GLY A 77 10.50 -0.67 -3.05
C GLY A 77 10.00 -2.12 -2.92
N PHE A 78 9.97 -2.87 -4.02
CA PHE A 78 9.65 -4.31 -4.02
C PHE A 78 10.80 -5.22 -3.50
N GLY A 79 11.87 -4.63 -2.97
CA GLY A 79 13.03 -5.33 -2.41
C GLY A 79 13.07 -5.30 -0.88
N GLY A 80 14.15 -5.83 -0.32
CA GLY A 80 14.44 -5.73 1.13
C GLY A 80 15.23 -4.46 1.47
N ILE A 81 15.28 -4.12 2.75
CA ILE A 81 16.11 -3.01 3.25
C ILE A 81 17.56 -3.51 3.41
N SER A 82 18.50 -2.93 2.67
CA SER A 82 19.94 -3.18 2.88
C SER A 82 20.42 -2.37 4.08
N LEU A 83 20.48 -3.02 5.25
CA LEU A 83 20.92 -2.39 6.50
C LEU A 83 22.46 -2.36 6.66
N PHE A 84 23.16 -3.17 5.87
CA PHE A 84 24.62 -3.27 5.92
C PHE A 84 25.17 -3.18 4.51
N ARG A 85 26.06 -2.20 4.31
CA ARG A 85 26.88 -2.13 3.10
C ARG A 85 28.13 -2.99 3.33
N LYS A 86 28.33 -4.01 2.49
CA LYS A 86 29.60 -4.74 2.43
C LYS A 86 30.71 -3.86 1.87
#